data_AF-A0A6G9VT46-F1
#
_entry.id   AF-A0A6G9VT46-F1
#
_cell.length_a   1.000
_cell.length_b   1.000
_cell.length_c   1.000
_cell.angle_alpha   90.00
_cell.angle_beta   90.00
_cell.angle_gamma   90.00
#
_symmetry.space_group_name_H-M   'P 1'
#
loop_
_entity.id
_entity.type
_entity.pdbx_description
1 polymer ?
#
loop_
_entity_poly.entity_id
_entity_poly.type
_entity_poly.pdbx_seq_one_letter_code
_entity_poly.pdbx_strand_id
1 'polypeptide(L)' 'MSMETIREIQAYAYVVATVFLVVMMYGYLYHLYKAEKKGTRNYEQYGDIALHDNIDDTPVETRTPSNKEKE' A
#
# COMPACT_ATOMS: atom_id res chain seq x y z
N MET A 1 35.85 11.49 -13.30
CA MET A 1 35.42 10.19 -12.75
C MET A 1 35.61 9.15 -13.85
N SER A 2 36.27 8.02 -13.58
CA SER A 2 36.46 6.98 -14.60
C SER A 2 35.18 6.18 -14.81
N MET A 3 35.04 5.53 -15.97
CA MET A 3 33.90 4.66 -16.27
C MET A 3 33.76 3.50 -15.27
N GLU A 4 34.87 3.03 -14.71
CA GLU A 4 34.90 1.98 -13.69
C GLU A 4 34.25 2.47 -12.38
N THR A 5 34.66 3.65 -11.89
CA THR A 5 34.08 4.25 -10.67
C THR A 5 32.57 4.52 -10.81
N ILE A 6 32.12 4.95 -12.00
CA ILE A 6 30.68 5.17 -12.25
C ILE A 6 29.90 3.84 -12.15
N ARG A 7 30.45 2.76 -12.71
CA ARG A 7 29.81 1.43 -12.66
C ARG A 7 29.75 0.87 -11.25
N GLU A 8 30.80 1.06 -10.46
CA GLU A 8 30.80 0.65 -9.04
C GLU A 8 29.72 1.38 -8.24
N ILE A 9 29.65 2.72 -8.36
CA ILE A 9 28.62 3.51 -7.68
C ILE A 9 27.22 3.08 -8.10
N GLN A 10 26.99 2.84 -9.40
CA GLN A 10 25.70 2.36 -9.90
C GLN A 10 25.30 1.01 -9.31
N ALA A 11 26.25 0.07 -9.19
CA ALA A 11 25.99 -1.23 -8.59
C ALA A 11 25.59 -1.11 -7.11
N TYR A 12 26.34 -0.32 -6.32
CA TYR A 12 25.98 -0.07 -4.93
C TYR A 12 24.63 0.65 -4.79
N ALA A 13 24.39 1.69 -5.60
CA ALA A 13 23.12 2.42 -5.60
C ALA A 13 21.94 1.52 -5.92
N TYR A 14 22.09 0.60 -6.88
CA TYR A 14 21.06 -0.38 -7.22
C TYR A 14 20.73 -1.28 -6.02
N VAL A 15 21.74 -1.87 -5.38
CA VAL A 15 21.54 -2.75 -4.21
C VAL A 15 20.87 -1.99 -3.06
N VAL A 16 21.34 -0.78 -2.75
CA VAL A 16 20.75 0.05 -1.69
C VAL A 16 19.30 0.40 -2.02
N ALA A 17 19.00 0.79 -3.26
CA ALA A 17 17.65 1.10 -3.70
C ALA A 17 16.74 -0.14 -3.60
N THR A 18 17.21 -1.32 -4.01
CA THR A 18 16.45 -2.57 -3.87
C THR A 18 16.15 -2.89 -2.42
N VAL A 19 17.15 -2.83 -1.52
CA VAL A 19 16.95 -3.06 -0.09
C VAL A 19 15.98 -2.05 0.51
N PHE A 20 16.11 -0.77 0.14
CA PHE A 20 15.20 0.29 0.57
C PHE A 20 13.75 0.02 0.12
N LEU A 21 13.54 -0.35 -1.15
CA LEU A 21 12.21 -0.69 -1.66
C LEU A 21 11.61 -1.91 -0.94
N VAL A 22 12.42 -2.93 -0.66
CA VAL A 22 11.98 -4.11 0.11
C VAL A 22 11.55 -3.70 1.52
N VAL A 23 12.34 -2.90 2.23
CA VAL A 23 12.00 -2.42 3.58
C VAL A 23 10.73 -1.56 3.56
N MET A 24 10.58 -0.66 2.60
CA MET A 24 9.35 0.14 2.45
C MET A 24 8.14 -0.75 2.19
N MET A 25 8.26 -1.73 1.29
CA MET A 25 7.17 -2.64 0.95
C MET A 25 6.72 -3.44 2.18
N TYR A 26 7.65 -4.08 2.90
CA TYR A 26 7.30 -4.84 4.11
C TYR A 26 6.82 -3.93 5.24
N GLY A 27 7.36 -2.72 5.37
CA GLY A 27 6.88 -1.71 6.30
C GLY A 27 5.44 -1.31 6.01
N TYR A 28 5.08 -1.15 4.73
CA TYR A 28 3.72 -0.86 4.31
C TYR A 28 2.76 -2.03 4.56
N LEU A 29 3.16 -3.26 4.25
CA LEU A 29 2.39 -4.46 4.58
C LEU A 29 2.13 -4.55 6.10
N TYR A 30 3.17 -4.35 6.91
CA TYR A 30 3.02 -4.32 8.37
C TYR A 30 2.06 -3.22 8.83
N HIS A 31 2.15 -2.03 8.25
CA HIS A 31 1.21 -0.94 8.52
C HIS A 31 -0.24 -1.33 8.19
N LEU A 32 -0.47 -2.00 7.05
CA LEU A 32 -1.79 -2.47 6.63
C LEU A 32 -2.39 -3.44 7.66
N TYR A 33 -1.66 -4.49 8.02
CA TYR A 33 -2.10 -5.46 9.05
C TYR A 33 -2.32 -4.81 10.42
N LYS A 34 -1.50 -3.82 10.78
CA LYS A 34 -1.66 -3.09 12.05
C LYS A 34 -2.91 -2.21 12.03
N ALA A 35 -3.21 -1.55 10.92
CA ALA A 35 -4.40 -0.72 10.75
C ALA A 35 -5.69 -1.55 10.82
N GLU A 36 -5.66 -2.77 10.29
CA GLU A 36 -6.72 -3.77 10.38
C GLU A 36 -6.90 -4.25 11.82
N LYS A 37 -5.84 -4.73 12.49
CA LYS A 37 -5.88 -5.19 13.88
C LYS A 37 -6.33 -4.12 14.87
N LYS A 38 -6.05 -2.84 14.59
CA LYS A 38 -6.47 -1.71 15.43
C LYS A 38 -7.94 -1.33 15.22
N GLY A 39 -8.63 -1.93 14.24
CA GLY A 39 -10.02 -1.60 13.90
C GLY A 39 -10.20 -0.22 13.27
N THR A 40 -9.10 0.44 12.87
CA THR A 40 -9.18 1.77 12.24
C THR A 40 -9.69 1.70 10.80
N ARG A 41 -9.52 0.56 10.14
CA ARG A 41 -10.05 0.27 8.81
C ARG A 41 -10.20 -1.23 8.64
N ASN A 42 -11.39 -1.70 8.28
CA ASN A 42 -11.63 -3.08 7.93
C ASN A 42 -11.34 -3.24 6.43
N TYR A 43 -10.26 -3.93 6.07
CA TYR A 43 -9.91 -4.15 4.66
C TYR A 43 -10.57 -5.41 4.08
N GLU A 44 -11.02 -6.35 4.92
CA GLU A 44 -11.71 -7.56 4.47
C GLU A 44 -13.08 -7.23 3.84
N GLN A 45 -13.74 -6.16 4.30
CA GLN A 45 -15.05 -5.75 3.77
C GLN A 45 -15.04 -5.45 2.26
N TYR A 46 -13.88 -5.10 1.67
CA TYR A 46 -13.81 -4.87 0.23
C TYR A 46 -13.80 -6.17 -0.58
N GLY A 47 -13.48 -7.31 0.04
CA GLY A 47 -13.66 -8.63 -0.59
C GLY A 47 -15.13 -8.94 -0.83
N ASP A 48 -16.01 -8.42 0.03
CA ASP A 48 -17.46 -8.59 -0.09
C ASP A 48 -18.06 -7.88 -1.31
N ILE A 49 -17.35 -6.92 -1.92
CA ILE A 49 -17.74 -6.27 -3.18
C ILE A 49 -17.83 -7.30 -4.32
N ALA A 50 -16.96 -8.31 -4.31
CA ALA A 50 -17.00 -9.36 -5.33
C ALA A 50 -18.17 -10.33 -5.14
N LEU A 51 -18.70 -10.45 -3.91
CA LEU A 51 -19.88 -11.26 -3.61
C LEU A 51 -21.20 -10.49 -3.85
N HIS A 52 -21.19 -9.19 -3.61
CA HIS A 52 -22.36 -8.30 -3.67
C HIS A 52 -22.14 -7.24 -4.76
N ASP A 53 -22.10 -7.68 -6.03
CA ASP A 53 -21.85 -6.81 -7.19
C ASP A 53 -23.13 -6.29 -7.86
N ASN A 54 -24.31 -6.57 -7.31
CA ASN A 54 -25.57 -6.15 -7.91
C ASN A 54 -25.76 -4.64 -7.76
N ILE A 55 -26.48 -4.06 -8.71
CA ILE A 55 -26.75 -2.61 -8.73
C ILE A 55 -27.57 -2.12 -7.53
N ASP A 56 -28.37 -3.01 -6.93
CA ASP A 56 -29.23 -2.70 -5.79
C ASP A 56 -28.57 -3.02 -4.43
N ASP A 57 -27.33 -3.53 -4.42
CA ASP A 57 -26.63 -3.91 -3.20
C ASP A 57 -26.20 -2.66 -2.39
N THR A 58 -26.16 -2.82 -1.06
CA THR A 58 -25.77 -1.72 -0.18
C THR A 58 -24.29 -1.37 -0.34
N PRO A 59 -23.94 -0.07 -0.47
CA PRO A 59 -22.54 0.34 -0.56
C PRO A 59 -21.71 -0.11 0.64
N VAL A 60 -20.56 -0.72 0.36
CA VAL A 60 -19.64 -1.24 1.40
C VAL A 60 -19.13 -0.15 2.35
N GLU A 61 -19.01 1.09 1.87
CA GLU A 61 -18.70 2.24 2.72
C GLU A 61 -19.81 3.27 2.74
N THR A 62 -20.16 3.74 3.93
CA THR A 62 -21.08 4.87 4.12
C THR A 62 -20.34 6.19 3.91
N ARG A 63 -20.88 7.04 3.04
CA ARG A 63 -20.33 8.39 2.80
C ARG A 63 -20.55 9.30 4.00
N THR A 64 -19.54 9.44 4.85
CA THR A 64 -19.47 10.47 5.90
C THR A 64 -18.73 11.72 5.39
N PRO A 65 -18.99 12.92 5.95
CA PRO A 65 -18.29 14.15 5.53
C PRO A 65 -16.75 14.04 5.65
N SER A 66 -16.24 13.21 6.56
CA SER A 66 -14.81 12.89 6.70
C SER A 66 -14.21 12.14 5.50
N ASN A 67 -15.01 11.39 4.73
CA ASN A 67 -14.53 10.64 3.57
C ASN A 67 -14.56 11.48 2.27
N LYS A 68 -15.30 12.60 2.24
CA LYS A 68 -15.40 13.48 1.07
C LYS A 68 -14.13 14.29 0.78
N GLU A 69 -13.28 14.51 1.78
CA GLU A 69 -12.03 15.28 1.63
C GLU A 69 -10.84 14.44 1.12
N LYS A 70 -11.00 13.11 1.02
CA LYS A 70 -9.91 12.19 0.63
C LYS A 70 -10.01 11.71 -0.82
N GLU A 71 -11.10 12.04 -1.52
CA GLU A 71 -11.29 11.85 -2.96
C GLU A 71 -10.87 13.13 -3.71
#